data_AF-A0A1Y1QV49-F1
#
_entry.id   AF-A0A1Y1QV49-F1
#
_cell.length_a   1.000
_cell.length_b   1.000
_cell.length_c   1.000
_cell.angle_alpha   90.00
_cell.angle_beta   90.00
_cell.angle_gamma   90.00
#
_symmetry.space_group_name_H-M   'P 1'
#
loop_
_entity.id
_entity.type
_entity.pdbx_description
1 polymer ?
#
loop_
_entity_poly.entity_id
_entity_poly.type
_entity_poly.pdbx_seq_one_letter_code
_entity_poly.pdbx_strand_id
1 'polypeptide(L)'
;MVRHWTGKHHVTDTYRFARHLPLRDGDNALRVNWFSLSSVRDDGKCLYHNDFATSHPVTTGKVVNLVKAGRCRWKIENENNNTLKTKGYHFEHNFGHGKQHLANLLATLALLAYLVHTVIDLMDDRFRTLLHKIGLTGTPV
;
A
#
# COMPACT_ATOMS: atom_id res chain seq x y z
N MET A 1 -0.10 20.17 -7.35
CA MET A 1 -0.79 19.35 -8.36
C MET A 1 0.26 18.70 -9.22
N VAL A 2 0.01 17.51 -9.75
CA VAL A 2 0.93 16.75 -10.60
C VAL A 2 0.15 16.19 -11.78
N ARG A 3 0.54 16.47 -13.03
CA ARG A 3 -0.09 15.91 -14.22
C ARG A 3 0.79 14.82 -14.82
N HIS A 4 0.20 13.71 -15.21
CA HIS A 4 0.93 12.58 -15.81
C HIS A 4 0.07 11.85 -16.86
N TRP A 5 0.73 11.08 -17.73
CA TRP A 5 0.07 10.23 -18.74
C TRP A 5 -0.13 8.81 -18.20
N THR A 6 -1.30 8.21 -18.44
CA THR A 6 -1.62 6.83 -17.99
C THR A 6 -1.41 5.76 -19.06
N GLY A 7 -0.92 6.13 -20.26
CA GLY A 7 -0.93 5.26 -21.43
C GLY A 7 -2.16 5.47 -22.32
N LYS A 8 -3.25 6.03 -21.79
CA LYS A 8 -4.51 6.27 -22.53
C LYS A 8 -5.06 7.69 -22.42
N HIS A 9 -4.87 8.34 -21.28
CA HIS A 9 -5.34 9.71 -21.04
C HIS A 9 -4.40 10.40 -20.04
N HIS A 10 -4.39 11.73 -20.04
CA HIS A 10 -3.72 12.47 -18.97
C HIS A 10 -4.62 12.53 -17.73
N VAL A 11 -3.96 12.52 -16.58
CA VAL A 11 -4.57 12.61 -15.26
C VAL A 11 -3.83 13.68 -14.46
N THR A 12 -4.58 14.49 -13.75
CA THR A 12 -4.08 15.49 -12.81
C THR A 12 -4.39 15.05 -11.39
N ASP A 13 -3.33 14.79 -10.63
CA ASP A 13 -3.36 14.51 -9.20
C ASP A 13 -3.29 15.81 -8.40
N THR A 14 -4.29 16.01 -7.55
CA THR A 14 -4.39 17.13 -6.61
C THR A 14 -4.26 16.59 -5.20
N TYR A 15 -3.28 17.13 -4.47
CA TYR A 15 -3.02 16.81 -3.08
C TYR A 15 -3.50 17.96 -2.21
N ARG A 16 -4.25 17.64 -1.16
CA ARG A 16 -4.66 18.59 -0.11
C ARG A 16 -4.28 18.04 1.24
N PHE A 17 -3.99 18.92 2.18
CA PHE A 17 -3.73 18.51 3.56
C PHE A 17 -4.02 19.63 4.55
N ALA A 18 -4.29 19.22 5.77
CA ALA A 18 -4.49 20.08 6.92
C ALA A 18 -3.92 19.37 8.15
N ARG A 19 -3.51 20.14 9.14
CA ARG A 19 -2.89 19.61 10.36
C ARG A 19 -3.75 19.93 11.57
N HIS A 20 -3.65 19.08 12.59
CA HIS A 20 -4.27 19.31 13.89
C HIS A 20 -5.79 19.55 13.82
N LEU A 21 -6.48 18.78 12.97
CA LEU A 21 -7.93 18.82 12.88
C LEU A 21 -8.57 17.92 13.95
N PRO A 22 -9.71 18.32 14.54
CA PRO A 22 -10.50 17.41 15.36
C PRO A 22 -11.04 16.28 14.49
N LEU A 23 -10.89 15.03 14.93
CA LEU A 23 -11.47 13.88 14.22
C LEU A 23 -13.00 13.80 14.38
N ARG A 24 -13.54 14.36 15.46
CA ARG A 24 -14.96 14.44 15.77
C ARG A 24 -15.27 15.75 16.47
N ASP A 25 -16.55 16.07 16.60
CA ASP A 25 -16.98 17.23 17.38
C ASP A 25 -16.76 17.02 18.90
N GLY A 26 -16.57 18.12 19.63
CA GLY A 26 -16.37 18.19 21.08
C GLY A 26 -14.92 18.46 21.53
N ASP A 27 -14.79 19.00 22.75
CA ASP A 27 -13.51 19.54 23.27
C ASP A 27 -12.40 18.51 23.46
N ASN A 28 -12.77 17.25 23.72
CA ASN A 28 -11.84 16.12 23.90
C ASN A 28 -11.61 15.33 22.60
N ALA A 29 -11.78 15.96 21.44
CA ALA A 29 -11.55 15.31 20.16
C ALA A 29 -10.08 15.00 19.92
N LEU A 30 -9.80 13.77 19.47
CA LEU A 30 -8.46 13.39 19.03
C LEU A 30 -8.05 14.29 17.85
N ARG A 31 -6.91 14.96 17.98
CA ARG A 31 -6.34 15.80 16.94
C ARG A 31 -5.52 14.95 15.98
N VAL A 32 -5.85 15.02 14.70
CA VAL A 32 -5.18 14.27 13.64
C VAL A 32 -4.70 15.20 12.54
N ASN A 33 -3.76 14.72 11.73
CA ASN A 33 -3.45 15.35 10.45
C ASN A 33 -4.28 14.68 9.37
N TRP A 34 -4.79 15.49 8.44
CA TRP A 34 -5.58 15.03 7.31
C TRP A 34 -4.83 15.28 6.01
N PHE A 35 -4.96 14.35 5.08
CA PHE A 35 -4.54 14.56 3.70
C PHE A 35 -5.44 13.82 2.71
N SER A 36 -5.42 14.27 1.48
CA SER A 36 -6.31 13.80 0.43
C SER A 36 -5.61 13.75 -0.91
N LEU A 37 -6.02 12.78 -1.73
CA LEU A 37 -5.68 12.70 -3.15
C LEU A 37 -6.99 12.76 -3.96
N SER A 38 -7.01 13.59 -4.98
CA SER A 38 -7.98 13.52 -6.07
C SER A 38 -7.25 13.41 -7.40
N SER A 39 -7.60 12.39 -8.19
CA SER A 39 -7.06 12.15 -9.53
C SER A 39 -8.17 12.41 -10.55
N VAL A 40 -8.00 13.44 -11.35
CA VAL A 40 -9.01 13.90 -12.32
C VAL A 40 -8.47 13.77 -13.74
N ARG A 41 -9.24 13.16 -14.64
CA ARG A 41 -8.92 13.08 -16.06
C ARG A 41 -9.10 14.44 -16.73
N ASP A 42 -8.42 14.67 -17.85
CA ASP A 42 -8.51 15.92 -18.62
C ASP A 42 -9.94 16.36 -19.00
N ASP A 43 -10.90 15.44 -19.11
CA ASP A 43 -12.31 15.76 -19.38
C ASP A 43 -13.13 16.10 -18.12
N GLY A 44 -12.45 16.26 -16.98
CA GLY A 44 -13.07 16.57 -15.69
C GLY A 44 -13.58 15.36 -14.93
N LYS A 45 -13.51 14.14 -15.47
CA LYS A 45 -13.96 12.94 -14.75
C LYS A 45 -13.03 12.63 -13.58
N CYS A 46 -13.57 12.61 -12.35
CA CYS A 46 -12.86 12.13 -11.18
C CYS A 46 -12.67 10.61 -11.26
N LEU A 47 -11.42 10.15 -11.36
CA LEU A 47 -11.07 8.73 -11.44
C LEU A 47 -10.86 8.13 -10.06
N TYR A 48 -10.33 8.93 -9.12
CA TYR A 48 -10.05 8.49 -7.77
C TYR A 48 -10.12 9.68 -6.82
N HIS A 49 -10.68 9.44 -5.65
CA HIS A 49 -10.62 10.36 -4.53
C HIS A 49 -10.58 9.57 -3.24
N ASN A 50 -9.70 9.96 -2.32
CA ASN A 50 -9.73 9.43 -0.97
C ASN A 50 -9.12 10.39 0.04
N ASP A 51 -9.68 10.32 1.25
CA ASP A 51 -9.23 11.05 2.42
C ASP A 51 -8.57 10.13 3.44
N PHE A 52 -7.58 10.68 4.14
CA PHE A 52 -6.77 9.94 5.09
C PHE A 52 -6.58 10.77 6.36
N ALA A 53 -6.64 10.09 7.50
CA ALA A 53 -6.26 10.64 8.80
C ALA A 53 -4.99 9.94 9.28
N THR A 54 -4.05 10.69 9.87
CA THR A 54 -2.79 10.15 10.36
C THR A 54 -2.26 10.93 11.56
N SER A 55 -1.53 10.25 12.43
CA SER A 55 -0.70 10.86 13.47
C SER A 55 0.63 11.38 12.92
N HIS A 56 1.04 10.96 11.72
CA HIS A 56 2.31 11.39 11.13
C HIS A 56 2.27 12.86 10.67
N PRO A 57 3.40 13.59 10.74
CA PRO A 57 3.46 14.96 10.25
C PRO A 57 3.20 15.06 8.74
N VAL A 58 2.21 15.86 8.35
CA VAL A 58 1.90 16.13 6.94
C VAL A 58 2.50 17.47 6.50
N THR A 59 3.29 17.42 5.44
CA THR A 59 3.93 18.59 4.81
C THR A 59 3.90 18.41 3.29
N THR A 60 4.14 19.51 2.56
CA THR A 60 4.19 19.50 1.09
C THR A 60 5.17 18.47 0.53
N GLY A 61 6.32 18.27 1.19
CA GLY A 61 7.32 17.29 0.76
C GLY A 61 7.02 15.83 1.12
N LYS A 62 6.08 15.59 2.05
CA LYS A 62 5.74 14.24 2.54
C LYS A 62 4.39 13.71 2.04
N VAL A 63 3.46 14.61 1.67
CA VAL A 63 2.08 14.24 1.34
C VAL A 63 2.00 13.21 0.21
N VAL A 64 2.86 13.30 -0.79
CA VAL A 64 2.90 12.33 -1.90
C VAL A 64 3.26 10.92 -1.41
N ASN A 65 4.26 10.82 -0.51
CA ASN A 65 4.67 9.53 0.06
C ASN A 65 3.63 8.98 1.04
N LEU A 66 2.98 9.85 1.82
CA LEU A 66 1.88 9.45 2.70
C LEU A 66 0.68 8.92 1.91
N VAL A 67 0.34 9.54 0.77
CA VAL A 67 -0.67 9.01 -0.15
C VAL A 67 -0.27 7.66 -0.72
N LYS A 68 0.99 7.49 -1.14
CA LYS A 68 1.48 6.18 -1.60
C LYS A 68 1.31 5.11 -0.52
N ALA A 69 1.71 5.41 0.72
CA ALA A 69 1.54 4.51 1.86
C ALA A 69 0.06 4.20 2.15
N GLY A 70 -0.80 5.22 2.15
CA GLY A 70 -2.25 5.05 2.33
C GLY A 70 -2.89 4.19 1.23
N ARG A 71 -2.42 4.31 -0.01
CA ARG A 71 -2.86 3.48 -1.14
C ARG A 71 -2.38 2.03 -1.06
N CYS A 72 -1.28 1.74 -0.36
CA CYS A 72 -0.86 0.36 -0.13
C CYS A 72 -1.93 -0.44 0.63
N ARG A 73 -2.65 0.18 1.59
CA ARG A 73 -3.77 -0.48 2.29
C ARG A 73 -4.86 -0.92 1.30
N TRP A 74 -5.29 -0.01 0.43
CA TRP A 74 -6.28 -0.32 -0.62
C TRP A 74 -5.77 -1.41 -1.57
N LYS A 75 -4.48 -1.35 -1.92
CA LYS A 75 -3.85 -2.35 -2.78
C LYS A 75 -3.88 -3.74 -2.15
N ILE A 76 -3.53 -3.87 -0.86
CA ILE A 76 -3.60 -5.15 -0.14
C ILE A 76 -5.04 -5.69 -0.14
N GLU A 77 -6.01 -4.83 0.15
CA GLU A 77 -7.43 -5.23 0.19
C GLU A 77 -7.92 -5.69 -1.20
N ASN A 78 -7.61 -4.95 -2.25
CA ASN A 78 -8.20 -5.16 -3.57
C ASN A 78 -7.39 -6.10 -4.48
N GLU A 79 -6.06 -6.10 -4.39
CA GLU A 79 -5.21 -6.99 -5.20
C GLU A 79 -4.93 -8.31 -4.49
N ASN A 80 -4.79 -8.34 -3.16
CA ASN A 80 -4.56 -9.59 -2.43
C ASN A 80 -5.89 -10.21 -1.98
N ASN A 81 -6.63 -9.57 -1.08
CA ASN A 81 -7.79 -10.22 -0.45
C ASN A 81 -8.92 -10.51 -1.45
N ASN A 82 -9.26 -9.55 -2.32
CA ASN A 82 -10.31 -9.77 -3.31
C ASN A 82 -9.93 -10.85 -4.34
N THR A 83 -8.68 -10.90 -4.77
CA THR A 83 -8.17 -11.95 -5.67
C THR A 83 -8.26 -13.34 -5.02
N LEU A 84 -7.82 -13.46 -3.76
CA LEU A 84 -7.90 -14.70 -2.99
C LEU A 84 -9.35 -15.19 -2.78
N LYS A 85 -10.30 -14.25 -2.69
CA LYS A 85 -11.72 -14.58 -2.56
C LYS A 85 -12.40 -14.94 -3.88
N THR A 86 -12.14 -14.18 -4.95
CA THR A 86 -13.01 -14.17 -6.14
C THR A 86 -12.35 -14.68 -7.42
N LYS A 87 -11.02 -14.72 -7.52
CA LYS A 87 -10.30 -15.00 -8.77
C LYS A 87 -9.59 -16.36 -8.79
N GLY A 88 -10.31 -17.41 -8.37
CA GLY A 88 -9.89 -18.80 -8.58
C GLY A 88 -9.41 -19.54 -7.33
N TYR A 89 -8.98 -18.84 -6.27
CA TYR A 89 -8.64 -19.49 -5.01
C TYR A 89 -9.86 -19.81 -4.14
N HIS A 90 -10.97 -19.07 -4.34
CA HIS A 90 -12.26 -19.27 -3.68
C HIS A 90 -12.10 -19.66 -2.20
N PHE A 91 -11.32 -18.89 -1.42
CA PHE A 91 -11.05 -19.22 -0.01
C PHE A 91 -12.30 -19.27 0.88
N GLU A 92 -13.44 -18.79 0.40
CA GLU A 92 -14.74 -18.97 1.05
C GLU A 92 -15.35 -20.36 0.80
N HIS A 93 -14.84 -21.10 -0.18
CA HIS A 93 -15.24 -22.46 -0.51
C HIS A 93 -14.20 -23.47 0.00
N ASN A 94 -14.69 -24.42 0.79
CA ASN A 94 -13.87 -25.48 1.34
C ASN A 94 -14.01 -26.71 0.43
N PHE A 95 -13.06 -26.91 -0.48
CA PHE A 95 -13.01 -28.01 -1.46
C PHE A 95 -12.83 -29.40 -0.80
N GLY A 96 -13.70 -29.78 0.14
CA GLY A 96 -13.68 -31.08 0.81
C GLY A 96 -12.67 -31.23 1.97
N HIS A 97 -11.96 -30.16 2.38
CA HIS A 97 -10.91 -30.23 3.42
C HIS A 97 -11.40 -30.06 4.86
N GLY A 98 -12.71 -29.91 5.09
CA GLY A 98 -13.31 -29.77 6.43
C GLY A 98 -13.03 -28.42 7.10
N LYS A 99 -13.96 -27.93 7.95
CA LYS A 99 -13.92 -26.56 8.50
C LYS A 99 -12.92 -26.37 9.65
N GLN A 100 -12.48 -27.45 10.32
CA GLN A 100 -11.71 -27.35 11.56
C GLN A 100 -10.24 -26.98 11.39
N HIS A 101 -9.64 -27.24 10.21
CA HIS A 101 -8.20 -27.02 10.00
C HIS A 101 -7.84 -26.24 8.73
N LEU A 102 -8.79 -25.94 7.85
CA LEU A 102 -8.52 -25.21 6.60
C LEU A 102 -7.88 -23.84 6.87
N ALA A 103 -8.38 -23.08 7.86
CA ALA A 103 -7.82 -21.78 8.21
C ALA A 103 -6.37 -21.89 8.72
N ASN A 104 -6.07 -22.89 9.56
CA ASN A 104 -4.71 -23.12 10.06
C ASN A 104 -3.76 -23.54 8.93
N LEU A 105 -4.22 -24.38 8.00
CA LEU A 105 -3.43 -24.81 6.84
C LEU A 105 -3.10 -23.61 5.94
N LEU A 106 -4.10 -22.80 5.58
CA LEU A 106 -3.90 -21.60 4.77
C LEU A 106 -3.01 -20.56 5.46
N ALA A 107 -3.18 -20.35 6.77
CA ALA A 107 -2.31 -19.45 7.54
C ALA A 107 -0.86 -19.95 7.56
N THR A 108 -0.65 -21.26 7.74
CA THR A 108 0.69 -21.86 7.74
C THR A 108 1.35 -21.73 6.37
N LEU A 109 0.60 -21.96 5.28
CA LEU A 109 1.10 -21.78 3.92
C LEU A 109 1.42 -20.32 3.61
N ALA A 110 0.63 -19.36 4.10
CA ALA A 110 0.92 -17.93 3.94
C ALA A 110 2.19 -17.51 4.70
N LEU A 111 2.37 -18.00 5.93
CA LEU A 111 3.59 -17.77 6.72
C LEU A 111 4.82 -18.42 6.07
N LEU A 112 4.68 -19.65 5.55
CA LEU A 112 5.75 -20.33 4.83
C LEU A 112 6.13 -19.59 3.55
N ALA A 113 5.17 -19.12 2.76
CA ALA A 113 5.44 -18.31 1.58
C ALA A 113 6.16 -17.01 1.93
N TYR A 114 5.74 -16.32 3.00
CA TYR A 114 6.44 -15.11 3.47
C TYR A 114 7.86 -15.42 3.94
N LEU A 115 8.07 -16.51 4.68
CA LEU A 115 9.38 -16.96 5.11
C LEU A 115 10.28 -17.26 3.91
N VAL A 116 9.78 -18.01 2.92
CA VAL A 116 10.53 -18.33 1.70
C VAL A 116 10.90 -17.07 0.93
N HIS A 117 9.98 -16.11 0.75
CA HIS A 117 10.31 -14.82 0.13
C HIS A 117 11.37 -14.05 0.92
N THR A 118 11.25 -14.01 2.25
CA THR A 118 12.22 -13.33 3.12
C THR A 118 13.60 -13.98 3.03
N VAL A 119 13.67 -15.31 3.01
CA VAL A 119 14.91 -16.06 2.83
C VAL A 119 15.50 -15.81 1.45
N ILE A 120 14.70 -15.80 0.39
CA ILE A 120 15.16 -15.45 -0.97
C ILE A 120 15.71 -14.02 -1.01
N ASP A 121 15.02 -13.03 -0.43
CA ASP A 121 15.48 -11.65 -0.34
C ASP A 121 16.81 -11.52 0.43
N LEU A 122 16.99 -12.31 1.49
CA LEU A 122 18.22 -12.35 2.29
C LEU A 122 19.37 -13.09 1.58
N MET A 123 19.06 -14.04 0.70
CA MET A 123 20.00 -14.93 0.01
C MET A 123 20.31 -14.53 -1.43
N ASP A 124 19.74 -13.45 -1.98
CA ASP A 124 20.02 -13.08 -3.36
C ASP A 124 21.44 -12.53 -3.55
N ASP A 125 22.39 -13.45 -3.75
CA ASP A 125 23.80 -13.19 -4.02
C ASP A 125 24.02 -12.47 -5.35
N ARG A 126 23.06 -12.46 -6.28
CA ARG A 126 23.13 -11.67 -7.52
C ARG A 126 22.96 -10.17 -7.25
N PHE A 127 22.19 -9.79 -6.23
CA PHE A 127 22.11 -8.40 -5.75
C PHE A 127 23.40 -7.96 -5.06
N ARG A 128 23.99 -8.83 -4.22
CA ARG A 128 25.32 -8.59 -3.62
C ARG A 128 26.44 -8.46 -4.67
N THR A 129 26.37 -9.26 -5.72
CA THR A 129 27.33 -9.23 -6.85
C THR A 129 27.18 -7.95 -7.71
N LEU A 130 25.98 -7.38 -7.83
CA LEU A 130 25.73 -6.11 -8.52
C LEU A 130 26.39 -4.93 -7.79
N LEU A 131 26.24 -4.86 -6.46
CA LEU A 131 26.85 -3.83 -5.59
C LEU A 131 28.39 -3.86 -5.63
N HIS A 132 28.97 -5.05 -5.67
CA HIS A 132 30.41 -5.25 -5.79
C HIS A 132 30.97 -4.78 -7.16
N LYS A 133 30.14 -4.78 -8.22
CA LYS A 133 30.53 -4.36 -9.57
C LYS A 133 30.42 -2.84 -9.84
N ILE A 134 29.63 -2.10 -9.05
CA ILE A 134 29.42 -0.65 -9.21
C ILE A 134 30.26 0.21 -8.24
N GLY A 135 31.16 -0.40 -7.45
CA GLY A 135 32.20 0.30 -6.68
C GLY A 135 31.78 0.92 -5.34
N LEU A 136 30.65 0.50 -4.76
CA LEU A 136 30.13 1.04 -3.49
C LEU A 136 30.32 0.05 -2.33
N THR A 137 31.55 -0.32 -2.03
CA THR A 137 31.91 -0.97 -0.76
C THR A 137 32.62 0.04 0.15
N GLY A 138 31.84 0.95 0.73
CA GLY A 138 32.20 1.62 1.98
C GLY A 138 31.67 0.79 3.15
N THR A 139 32.53 0.47 4.10
CA THR A 139 32.37 -0.48 5.22
C THR A 139 31.12 -0.26 6.08
N PRO A 140 30.54 -1.34 6.65
CA PRO A 140 29.51 -1.20 7.67
C PRO A 140 30.11 -0.66 8.97
N VAL A 141 29.44 0.35 9.56
CA VAL A 141 29.48 0.66 10.99
C VAL A 141 28.06 0.53 11.52
#